data_AF-A0A522Y9R3-F1
#
_entry.id   AF-A0A522Y9R3-F1
#
_cell.length_a   1.000
_cell.length_b   1.000
_cell.length_c   1.000
_cell.angle_alpha   90.00
_cell.angle_beta   90.00
_cell.angle_gamma   90.00
#
_symmetry.space_group_name_H-M   'P 1'
#
loop_
_entity.id
_entity.type
_entity.pdbx_description
1 polymer ?
#
loop_
_entity_poly.entity_id
_entity_poly.type
_entity_poly.pdbx_seq_one_letter_code
_entity_poly.pdbx_strand_id
1 'polypeptide(L)'
;MIEHELILLGLLKGGPKHGYEIKKEIKEILSLFAGVNPKSIYYPLRVLEKKKLVVKHRAKEGNRPMRIVYTLSPKGELLFKELLSKSFLNFKRPEFSLDLSLYFLHYLKPKEAKRRLHARTVILNKIYHSLSQMLVSFKSDKNTPSLKRILEHNLDMLKSEANFLSGLTQAL
;
A
#
# COMPACT_ATOMS: atom_id res chain seq x y z
N MET A 1 -7.28 9.48 5.79
CA MET A 1 -7.32 9.49 7.27
C MET A 1 -7.43 8.08 7.85
N ILE A 2 -8.40 7.26 7.40
CA ILE A 2 -8.62 5.89 7.91
C ILE A 2 -7.40 4.96 7.70
N GLU A 3 -6.81 4.95 6.51
CA GLU A 3 -5.68 4.07 6.17
C GLU A 3 -4.43 4.32 7.02
N HIS A 4 -4.11 5.59 7.30
CA HIS A 4 -2.95 5.96 8.10
C HIS A 4 -3.10 5.61 9.59
N GLU A 5 -4.30 5.74 10.15
CA GLU A 5 -4.55 5.32 11.54
C GLU A 5 -4.54 3.79 11.62
N LEU A 6 -5.16 3.10 10.66
CA LEU A 6 -5.21 1.63 10.59
C LEU A 6 -3.81 1.01 10.54
N ILE A 7 -2.92 1.49 9.65
CA ILE A 7 -1.56 0.95 9.54
C ILE A 7 -0.75 1.18 10.83
N LEU A 8 -0.83 2.37 11.43
CA LEU A 8 -0.06 2.68 12.65
C LEU A 8 -0.53 1.85 13.85
N LEU A 9 -1.84 1.73 14.04
CA LEU A 9 -2.39 0.92 15.13
C LEU A 9 -2.12 -0.57 14.91
N GLY A 10 -2.18 -1.05 13.67
CA GLY A 10 -1.85 -2.43 13.31
C GLY A 10 -0.38 -2.78 13.60
N LEU A 11 0.55 -1.89 13.26
CA LEU A 11 1.98 -2.09 13.57
C LEU A 11 2.25 -2.16 15.08
N LEU A 12 1.59 -1.28 15.84
CA LEU A 12 1.71 -1.24 17.30
C LEU A 12 0.95 -2.38 18.00
N LYS A 13 -0.03 -2.99 17.33
CA LYS A 13 -0.68 -4.22 17.81
C LYS A 13 0.29 -5.40 17.86
N GLY A 14 1.28 -5.41 16.96
CA GLY A 14 2.40 -6.37 16.98
C GLY A 14 3.46 -6.11 18.04
N GLY A 15 3.32 -5.07 18.86
CA GLY A 15 4.22 -4.75 19.98
C GLY A 15 4.75 -3.31 19.97
N PRO A 16 5.33 -2.85 21.11
CA PRO A 16 5.91 -1.52 21.22
C PRO A 16 7.01 -1.27 20.19
N LYS A 17 7.06 -0.08 19.60
CA LYS A 17 8.04 0.27 18.54
C LYS A 17 8.57 1.69 18.68
N HIS A 18 9.81 1.89 18.27
CA HIS A 18 10.37 3.21 18.04
C HIS A 18 9.79 3.85 16.79
N GLY A 19 9.76 5.19 16.78
CA GLY A 19 9.30 5.93 15.59
C GLY A 19 10.08 5.59 14.32
N TYR A 20 11.38 5.30 14.42
CA TYR A 20 12.18 4.89 13.27
C TYR A 20 11.79 3.51 12.73
N GLU A 21 11.52 2.54 13.61
CA GLU A 21 11.07 1.20 13.23
C GLU A 21 9.71 1.27 12.53
N ILE A 22 8.77 2.02 13.10
CA ILE A 22 7.47 2.30 12.46
C ILE A 22 7.67 2.88 11.06
N LYS A 23 8.58 3.85 10.90
CA LYS A 23 8.86 4.45 9.58
C LYS A 23 9.39 3.41 8.58
N LYS A 24 10.29 2.54 9.04
CA LYS A 24 10.90 1.49 8.22
C LYS A 24 9.86 0.46 7.79
N GLU A 25 9.09 -0.08 8.73
CA GLU A 25 8.06 -1.08 8.45
C GLU A 25 6.95 -0.53 7.55
N ILE A 26 6.50 0.71 7.75
CA ILE A 26 5.53 1.32 6.84
C ILE A 26 6.10 1.42 5.43
N LYS A 27 7.38 1.79 5.27
CA LYS A 27 8.01 1.88 3.95
C LYS A 27 8.04 0.51 3.27
N GLU A 28 8.41 -0.53 4.02
CA GLU A 28 8.42 -1.91 3.53
C GLU A 28 7.03 -2.37 3.13
N ILE A 29 6.03 -2.20 4.01
CA ILE A 29 4.63 -2.51 3.74
C ILE A 29 4.18 -1.79 2.48
N LEU A 30 4.23 -0.45 2.45
CA LEU A 30 3.71 0.31 1.30
C LEU A 30 4.40 -0.03 0.00
N SER A 31 5.70 -0.35 0.00
CA SER A 31 6.39 -0.79 -1.22
C SER A 31 5.78 -2.04 -1.87
N LEU A 32 5.01 -2.84 -1.11
CA LEU A 32 4.27 -4.00 -1.60
C LEU A 32 2.92 -3.64 -2.25
N PHE A 33 2.33 -2.49 -1.90
CA PHE A 33 0.98 -2.08 -2.32
C PHE A 33 0.98 -1.00 -3.39
N ALA A 34 1.92 -0.06 -3.35
CA ALA A 34 2.09 1.02 -4.30
C ALA A 34 3.46 1.66 -4.08
N GLY A 35 4.15 2.13 -5.11
CA GLY A 35 5.46 2.82 -4.99
C GLY A 35 5.43 4.16 -4.23
N VAL A 36 4.53 4.33 -3.24
CA VAL A 36 4.27 5.55 -2.49
C VAL A 36 4.96 5.45 -1.13
N ASN A 37 5.89 6.38 -0.89
CA ASN A 37 6.46 6.59 0.44
C ASN A 37 5.54 7.49 1.28
N PRO A 38 5.32 7.22 2.57
CA PRO A 38 4.61 8.16 3.43
C PRO A 38 5.42 9.43 3.57
N LYS A 39 4.79 10.59 3.35
CA LYS A 39 5.43 11.90 3.57
C LYS A 39 5.74 12.16 5.05
N SER A 40 4.97 11.61 5.99
CA SER A 40 5.21 11.76 7.44
C SER A 40 4.49 10.69 8.27
N ILE A 41 5.16 10.18 9.31
CA ILE A 41 4.59 9.27 10.32
C ILE A 41 4.39 9.95 11.69
N TYR A 42 5.12 11.03 11.97
CA TYR A 42 5.17 11.62 13.32
C TYR A 42 3.96 12.51 13.63
N TYR A 43 3.41 13.18 12.62
CA TYR A 43 2.18 13.95 12.80
C TYR A 43 1.00 13.02 13.14
N PRO A 44 0.72 11.95 12.37
CA PRO A 44 -0.28 10.97 12.75
C PRO A 44 -0.08 10.36 14.15
N LEU A 45 1.16 9.95 14.50
CA LEU A 45 1.46 9.42 15.83
C LEU A 45 1.11 10.40 16.96
N ARG A 46 1.42 11.69 16.77
CA ARG A 46 1.07 12.75 17.73
C ARG A 46 -0.44 12.92 17.88
N VAL A 47 -1.19 12.78 16.80
CA VAL A 47 -2.66 12.83 16.84
C VAL A 47 -3.22 11.62 17.60
N LEU A 48 -2.69 10.41 17.35
CA LEU A 48 -3.09 9.19 18.07
C LEU A 48 -2.75 9.27 19.58
N GLU A 49 -1.60 9.85 19.93
CA GLU A 49 -1.20 10.12 21.31
C GLU A 49 -2.18 11.08 21.99
N LYS A 50 -2.48 12.24 21.38
CA LYS A 50 -3.47 13.20 21.91
C LYS A 50 -4.85 12.58 22.13
N LYS A 51 -5.26 11.64 21.27
CA LYS A 51 -6.52 10.89 21.38
C LYS A 51 -6.49 9.78 22.45
N LYS A 52 -5.35 9.57 23.13
CA LYS A 52 -5.07 8.47 24.08
C LYS A 52 -5.22 7.08 23.44
N LEU A 53 -4.93 6.96 22.14
CA LEU A 53 -4.96 5.68 21.41
C LEU A 53 -3.60 4.98 21.45
N VAL A 54 -2.52 5.77 21.52
CA VAL A 54 -1.14 5.32 21.64
C VAL A 54 -0.51 6.01 22.84
N VAL A 55 0.33 5.30 23.59
CA VAL A 55 1.10 5.83 24.71
C VAL A 55 2.54 5.99 24.30
N LYS A 56 3.13 7.12 24.68
CA LYS A 56 4.54 7.45 24.40
C LYS A 56 5.37 7.26 25.66
N HIS A 57 6.36 6.39 25.61
CA HIS A 57 7.32 6.16 26.69
C HIS A 57 8.71 6.65 26.30
N ARG A 58 9.47 7.16 27.27
CA ARG A 58 10.90 7.41 27.11
C ARG A 58 11.63 6.14 27.57
N ALA A 59 12.29 5.46 26.65
CA ALA A 59 13.15 4.33 26.96
C ALA A 59 14.62 4.80 26.93
N LYS A 60 15.36 4.48 28.00
CA LYS A 60 16.81 4.67 28.07
C LYS A 60 17.46 3.30 27.98
N GLU A 61 18.23 3.07 26.93
CA GLU A 61 18.98 1.83 26.72
C GLU A 61 20.48 2.14 26.94
N GLY A 62 20.94 1.97 28.18
CA GLY A 62 22.33 2.23 28.57
C GLY A 62 22.77 3.71 28.39
N ASN A 63 23.96 3.91 27.81
CA ASN A 63 24.57 5.23 27.55
C ASN A 63 24.10 5.90 26.23
N ARG A 64 23.10 5.33 25.55
CA ARG A 64 22.57 5.88 24.29
C ARG A 64 21.55 6.99 24.55
N PRO A 65 21.35 7.92 23.59
CA PRO A 65 20.35 8.97 23.69
C PRO A 65 18.95 8.38 23.92
N MET A 66 18.14 9.07 24.75
CA MET A 66 16.75 8.69 25.04
C MET A 66 15.98 8.44 23.74
N ARG A 67 15.36 7.27 23.62
CA ARG A 67 14.50 6.92 22.49
C ARG A 67 13.05 6.94 22.91
N ILE A 68 12.20 7.40 21.99
CA ILE A 68 10.76 7.37 22.17
C ILE A 68 10.26 6.00 21.70
N VAL A 69 9.51 5.31 22.55
CA VAL A 69 8.78 4.08 22.24
C VAL A 69 7.29 4.40 22.24
N TYR A 70 6.57 3.91 21.24
CA TYR A 70 5.12 3.99 21.16
C TYR A 70 4.51 2.63 21.48
N THR A 71 3.45 2.62 22.27
CA THR A 71 2.73 1.41 22.68
C THR A 71 1.24 1.59 22.42
N LEU A 72 0.58 0.55 21.91
CA LEU A 72 -0.87 0.57 21.71
C LEU A 72 -1.61 0.56 23.06
N SER A 73 -2.62 1.41 23.22
CA SER A 73 -3.50 1.39 24.40
C SER A 73 -4.71 0.48 24.20
N PRO A 74 -5.46 0.11 25.26
CA PRO A 74 -6.72 -0.62 25.12
C PRO A 74 -7.74 0.11 24.22
N LYS A 75 -7.83 1.43 24.33
CA LYS A 75 -8.67 2.27 23.45
C LYS A 75 -8.22 2.22 21.99
N GLY A 76 -6.91 2.20 21.77
CA GLY A 76 -6.30 2.04 20.44
C GLY A 76 -6.61 0.69 19.81
N GLU A 77 -6.63 -0.39 20.61
CA GLU A 77 -6.99 -1.72 20.12
C GLU A 77 -8.46 -1.81 19.68
N LEU A 78 -9.38 -1.20 20.45
CA LEU A 78 -10.80 -1.13 20.05
C LEU A 78 -10.97 -0.41 18.71
N LEU A 79 -10.33 0.76 18.56
CA LEU A 79 -10.38 1.51 17.31
C LEU A 79 -9.71 0.74 16.16
N PHE A 80 -8.62 0.03 16.40
CA PHE A 80 -7.99 -0.81 15.37
C PHE A 80 -8.97 -1.85 14.81
N LYS A 81 -9.69 -2.56 15.69
CA LYS A 81 -10.69 -3.57 15.27
C LYS A 81 -11.83 -2.93 14.48
N GLU A 82 -12.32 -1.78 14.93
CA GLU A 82 -13.35 -1.02 14.24
C GLU A 82 -12.90 -0.55 12.85
N LEU A 83 -11.72 0.06 12.75
CA LEU A 83 -11.17 0.55 11.49
C LEU A 83 -10.89 -0.59 10.52
N LEU A 84 -10.36 -1.73 11.00
CA LEU A 84 -10.12 -2.90 10.18
C LEU A 84 -11.44 -3.42 9.59
N SER A 85 -12.47 -3.58 10.42
CA SER A 85 -13.81 -4.00 9.95
C SER A 85 -14.39 -3.01 8.94
N LYS A 86 -14.36 -1.71 9.26
CA LYS A 86 -14.85 -0.65 8.36
C LYS A 86 -14.08 -0.58 7.05
N SER A 87 -12.78 -0.91 7.05
CA SER A 87 -11.95 -0.83 5.84
C SER A 87 -12.42 -1.78 4.74
N PHE A 88 -12.97 -2.93 5.09
CA PHE A 88 -13.56 -3.86 4.11
C PHE A 88 -14.84 -3.33 3.47
N LEU A 89 -15.57 -2.46 4.17
CA LEU A 89 -16.83 -1.88 3.69
C LEU A 89 -16.63 -0.51 3.04
N ASN A 90 -15.48 0.11 3.26
CA ASN A 90 -15.12 1.40 2.69
C ASN A 90 -14.68 1.24 1.24
N PHE A 91 -15.64 0.90 0.37
CA PHE A 91 -15.41 0.83 -1.05
C PHE A 91 -15.35 2.24 -1.65
N LYS A 92 -14.22 2.55 -2.29
CA LYS A 92 -14.10 3.69 -3.19
C LYS A 92 -13.79 3.14 -4.57
N ARG A 93 -14.45 3.69 -5.59
CA ARG A 93 -14.13 3.32 -6.97
C ARG A 93 -12.63 3.60 -7.21
N PRO A 94 -11.85 2.61 -7.67
CA PRO A 94 -10.45 2.83 -7.97
C PRO A 94 -10.32 3.92 -9.05
N GLU A 95 -9.32 4.79 -8.88
CA GLU A 95 -8.97 5.78 -9.89
C GLU A 95 -8.08 5.12 -10.96
N PHE A 96 -8.58 5.05 -12.19
CA PHE A 96 -7.83 4.52 -13.32
C PHE A 96 -7.18 5.66 -14.10
N SER A 97 -5.86 5.80 -13.99
CA SER A 97 -5.09 6.83 -14.69
C SER A 97 -5.23 6.79 -16.22
N LEU A 98 -5.57 5.62 -16.76
CA LEU A 98 -5.78 5.40 -18.19
C LEU A 98 -7.07 6.06 -18.71
N ASP A 99 -8.15 6.05 -17.92
CA ASP A 99 -9.50 6.43 -18.39
C ASP A 99 -9.55 7.86 -18.93
N LEU A 100 -8.85 8.79 -18.27
CA LEU A 100 -8.77 10.18 -18.75
C LEU A 100 -8.01 10.28 -20.08
N SER A 101 -6.99 9.45 -20.26
CA SER A 101 -6.24 9.39 -21.53
C SER A 101 -7.08 8.78 -22.64
N LEU A 102 -7.94 7.81 -22.32
CA LEU A 102 -8.88 7.21 -23.27
C LEU A 102 -10.00 8.17 -23.66
N TYR A 103 -10.53 8.94 -22.70
CA TYR A 103 -11.55 9.95 -22.96
C TYR A 103 -11.07 10.97 -24.01
N PHE A 104 -9.81 11.40 -23.91
CA PHE A 104 -9.18 12.33 -24.85
C PHE A 104 -8.43 11.65 -26.01
N LEU A 105 -8.60 10.34 -26.21
CA LEU A 105 -7.86 9.58 -27.22
C LEU A 105 -8.08 10.11 -28.64
N HIS A 106 -9.26 10.67 -28.91
CA HIS A 106 -9.64 11.23 -30.20
C HIS A 106 -8.77 12.43 -30.64
N TYR A 107 -8.02 13.05 -29.72
CA TYR A 107 -7.04 14.09 -30.06
C TYR A 107 -5.69 13.54 -30.54
N LEU A 108 -5.45 12.22 -30.46
CA LEU A 108 -4.21 11.59 -30.92
C LEU A 108 -4.37 10.96 -32.31
N LYS A 109 -3.32 11.07 -33.13
CA LYS A 109 -3.24 10.33 -34.40
C LYS A 109 -3.21 8.82 -34.09
N PRO A 110 -3.88 7.96 -34.89
CA PRO A 110 -3.96 6.51 -34.62
C PRO A 110 -2.58 5.84 -34.41
N LYS A 111 -1.57 6.21 -35.22
CA LYS A 111 -0.20 5.68 -35.08
C LYS A 111 0.43 6.06 -33.74
N GLU A 112 0.19 7.28 -33.24
CA GLU A 112 0.69 7.70 -31.94
C GLU A 112 -0.05 6.97 -30.81
N ALA A 113 -1.38 6.91 -30.88
CA ALA A 113 -2.20 6.20 -29.91
C ALA A 113 -1.72 4.74 -29.73
N LYS A 114 -1.59 3.98 -30.83
CA LYS A 114 -1.06 2.60 -30.81
C LYS A 114 0.30 2.50 -30.13
N ARG A 115 1.23 3.39 -30.45
CA ARG A 115 2.57 3.42 -29.86
C ARG A 115 2.52 3.66 -28.34
N ARG A 116 1.67 4.58 -27.87
CA ARG A 116 1.52 4.90 -26.44
C ARG A 116 0.88 3.75 -25.66
N LEU A 117 -0.17 3.15 -26.22
CA LEU A 117 -0.85 1.99 -25.62
C LEU A 117 0.10 0.79 -25.53
N HIS A 118 0.86 0.51 -26.59
CA HIS A 118 1.88 -0.55 -26.58
C HIS A 118 2.96 -0.32 -25.52
N ALA A 119 3.47 0.90 -25.41
CA ALA A 119 4.46 1.25 -24.39
C ALA A 119 3.91 1.02 -22.96
N ARG A 120 2.63 1.36 -22.73
CA ARG A 120 1.95 1.08 -21.46
C ARG A 120 1.85 -0.43 -21.20
N THR A 121 1.45 -1.23 -22.19
CA THR A 121 1.41 -2.70 -22.08
C THR A 121 2.77 -3.29 -21.69
N VAL A 122 3.86 -2.80 -22.28
CA VAL A 122 5.23 -3.23 -21.92
C VAL A 122 5.54 -2.94 -20.44
N ILE A 123 5.16 -1.75 -19.94
CA ILE A 123 5.34 -1.38 -18.53
C ILE A 123 4.53 -2.31 -17.62
N LEU A 124 3.24 -2.53 -17.93
CA LEU A 124 2.36 -3.40 -17.15
C LEU A 124 2.91 -4.83 -17.08
N ASN A 125 3.37 -5.39 -18.21
CA ASN A 125 3.97 -6.73 -18.25
C ASN A 125 5.24 -6.82 -17.41
N LYS A 126 6.10 -5.79 -17.44
CA LYS A 126 7.31 -5.75 -16.58
C LYS A 126 6.95 -5.80 -15.10
N ILE A 127 5.93 -5.05 -14.68
CA ILE A 127 5.44 -5.06 -13.30
C ILE A 127 4.83 -6.44 -12.97
N TYR A 128 4.00 -6.99 -13.86
CA TYR A 128 3.40 -8.31 -13.69
C TYR A 128 4.46 -9.41 -13.47
N HIS A 129 5.53 -9.42 -14.28
CA HIS A 129 6.62 -10.39 -14.12
C HIS A 129 7.34 -10.24 -12.77
N SER A 130 7.62 -9.01 -12.33
CA SER A 130 8.25 -8.75 -11.04
C SER A 130 7.39 -9.24 -9.87
N LEU A 131 6.09 -8.93 -9.88
CA LEU A 131 5.16 -9.38 -8.83
C LEU A 131 4.93 -10.91 -8.88
N SER A 132 4.92 -11.51 -10.07
CA SER A 132 4.80 -12.96 -10.22
C SER A 132 5.99 -13.69 -9.63
N GLN A 133 7.21 -13.20 -9.85
CA GLN A 133 8.43 -13.76 -9.24
C GLN A 133 8.40 -13.64 -7.72
N MET A 134 7.99 -12.48 -7.21
CA MET A 134 7.79 -12.25 -5.78
C MET A 134 6.78 -13.25 -5.20
N LEU A 135 5.63 -13.44 -5.85
CA LEU A 135 4.60 -14.41 -5.42
C LEU A 135 5.14 -15.85 -5.38
N VAL A 136 5.96 -16.26 -6.36
CA VAL A 136 6.59 -17.58 -6.38
C VAL A 136 7.57 -17.73 -5.22
N SER A 137 8.38 -16.71 -4.91
CA SER A 137 9.32 -16.75 -3.79
C SER A 137 8.65 -16.93 -2.41
N PHE A 138 7.40 -16.49 -2.28
CA PHE A 138 6.61 -16.67 -1.05
C PHE A 138 5.96 -18.05 -0.91
N LYS A 139 6.01 -18.94 -1.92
CA LYS A 139 5.43 -20.30 -1.82
C LYS A 139 6.08 -21.16 -0.73
N SER A 140 7.32 -20.85 -0.33
CA SER A 140 8.05 -21.55 0.72
C SER A 140 7.84 -20.98 2.13
N ASP A 141 7.26 -19.80 2.27
CA ASP A 141 7.13 -19.11 3.56
C ASP A 141 5.67 -19.14 4.05
N LYS A 142 5.36 -20.08 4.96
CA LYS A 142 3.99 -20.30 5.47
C LYS A 142 3.43 -19.13 6.28
N ASN A 143 4.25 -18.12 6.61
CA ASN A 143 3.92 -17.11 7.61
C ASN A 143 3.28 -15.82 7.07
N THR A 144 2.99 -15.69 5.77
CA THR A 144 2.41 -14.44 5.20
C THR A 144 1.21 -14.63 4.24
N PRO A 145 0.15 -15.37 4.64
CA PRO A 145 -1.00 -15.66 3.76
C PRO A 145 -1.69 -14.41 3.19
N SER A 146 -1.76 -13.31 3.96
CA SER A 146 -2.38 -12.06 3.50
C SER A 146 -1.60 -11.39 2.38
N LEU A 147 -0.25 -11.39 2.46
CA LEU A 147 0.60 -10.80 1.42
C LEU A 147 0.43 -11.53 0.09
N LYS A 148 0.32 -12.85 0.14
CA LYS A 148 0.01 -13.66 -1.04
C LYS A 148 -1.29 -13.20 -1.72
N ARG A 149 -2.37 -12.99 -0.94
CA ARG A 149 -3.66 -12.52 -1.47
C ARG A 149 -3.58 -11.13 -2.09
N ILE A 150 -2.77 -10.26 -1.51
CA ILE A 150 -2.53 -8.91 -2.06
C ILE A 150 -1.83 -9.00 -3.42
N LEU A 151 -0.79 -9.84 -3.52
CA LEU A 151 -0.07 -10.04 -4.78
C LEU A 151 -0.95 -10.68 -5.86
N GLU A 152 -1.73 -11.70 -5.51
CA GLU A 152 -2.73 -12.32 -6.41
C GLU A 152 -3.70 -11.27 -6.95
N HIS A 153 -4.30 -10.47 -6.07
CA HIS A 153 -5.20 -9.38 -6.48
C HIS A 153 -4.54 -8.36 -7.41
N ASN A 154 -3.31 -7.93 -7.12
CA ASN A 154 -2.59 -6.99 -7.97
C ASN A 154 -2.26 -7.57 -9.36
N LEU A 155 -1.90 -8.86 -9.43
CA LEU A 155 -1.65 -9.55 -10.69
C LEU A 155 -2.91 -9.64 -11.55
N ASP A 156 -4.06 -9.91 -10.94
CA ASP A 156 -5.35 -9.95 -11.64
C ASP A 156 -5.71 -8.59 -12.25
N MET A 157 -5.49 -7.50 -11.50
CA MET A 157 -5.70 -6.14 -11.98
C MET A 157 -4.80 -5.79 -13.18
N LEU A 158 -3.50 -6.10 -13.08
CA LEU A 158 -2.53 -5.86 -14.16
C LEU A 158 -2.86 -6.66 -15.41
N LYS A 159 -3.25 -7.92 -15.24
CA LYS A 159 -3.64 -8.81 -16.36
C LYS A 159 -4.91 -8.30 -17.05
N SER A 160 -5.89 -7.86 -16.26
CA SER A 160 -7.14 -7.28 -16.79
C SER A 160 -6.86 -6.05 -17.65
N GLU A 161 -6.03 -5.12 -17.17
CA GLU A 161 -5.66 -3.91 -17.94
C GLU A 161 -4.84 -4.25 -19.19
N ALA A 162 -3.86 -5.17 -19.08
CA ALA A 162 -3.05 -5.58 -20.23
C ALA A 162 -3.91 -6.22 -21.35
N ASN A 163 -4.90 -7.04 -20.98
CA ASN A 163 -5.83 -7.65 -21.92
C ASN A 163 -6.71 -6.59 -22.60
N PHE A 164 -7.24 -5.63 -21.83
CA PHE A 164 -8.00 -4.52 -22.36
C PHE A 164 -7.21 -3.70 -23.39
N LEU A 165 -5.96 -3.34 -23.07
CA LEU A 165 -5.08 -2.58 -23.96
C LEU A 165 -4.72 -3.35 -25.24
N SER A 166 -4.53 -4.67 -25.14
CA SER A 166 -4.26 -5.52 -26.29
C SER A 166 -5.42 -5.51 -27.28
N GLY A 167 -6.66 -5.68 -26.79
CA GLY A 167 -7.87 -5.61 -27.61
C GLY A 167 -8.09 -4.22 -28.23
N LEU A 168 -7.90 -3.15 -27.45
CA LEU A 168 -8.04 -1.78 -27.95
C LEU A 168 -7.03 -1.47 -29.08
N THR A 169 -5.80 -1.94 -28.96
CA THR A 169 -4.75 -1.69 -29.96
C THR A 169 -5.05 -2.37 -31.31
N GLN A 170 -5.77 -3.51 -31.29
CA GLN A 170 -6.20 -4.21 -32.50
C GLN A 170 -7.39 -3.51 -33.20
N ALA A 171 -8.22 -2.79 -32.43
CA ALA A 171 -9.40 -2.10 -32.93
C ALA A 171 -9.12 -0.68 -33.47
N LEU A 172 -8.04 -0.03 -33.02
CA LEU A 172 -7.52 1.23 -33.56
C LEU A 172 -6.82 1.03 -34.91
#